data_AF-A0A836VVN3-F1
#
_entry.id   AF-A0A836VVN3-F1
#
_cell.length_a   1.000
_cell.length_b   1.000
_cell.length_c   1.000
_cell.angle_alpha   90.00
_cell.angle_beta   90.00
_cell.angle_gamma   90.00
#
_symmetry.space_group_name_H-M   'P 1'
#
loop_
_entity.id
_entity.type
_entity.pdbx_description
1 polymer ?
#
loop_
_entity_poly.entity_id
_entity_poly.type
_entity_poly.pdbx_seq_one_letter_code
_entity_poly.pdbx_strand_id
1 'polypeptide(L)'
;ADLVGKVEAGIPEDDPRNPAVIADNVGDNVGDVAGMGGDLYESYVGAIIATMALASSAGLKTEGILFPMLLSGIGIIGSIIGSFLVRTGEQADQAALLFAIRRGVWFSSLLVAISAYFLSGHLLGDTKFFYPVMLGLLAGNAIGFSSEYFTSDAYRPTRSVADSSRTGPATVILQGLGVGMISTFPPVLIVAMTIIIAQVISGLYGIGIAAVGMLSTLGITLATDAYGPVADNAGGNAQMAGLGPEVRERTDGLDALGNTTAATGKGFAIGSAALTATVLIAAYHERIIQLGGRLTLTLLDHKVIVGLLIGAAMPFLFCALILGAVSRTATQIVFEVRRQFKEIKGLMEGRAEPDYE
;
A
#
# COMPACT_ATOMS: atom_id res chain seq x y z
N ALA A 1 -13.26 -13.44 12.13
CA ALA A 1 -13.75 -14.70 12.72
C ALA A 1 -12.79 -15.34 13.75
N ASP A 2 -11.51 -14.96 13.72
CA ASP A 2 -10.37 -15.63 14.33
C ASP A 2 -10.38 -15.85 15.85
N LEU A 3 -10.71 -14.82 16.64
CA LEU A 3 -10.58 -14.91 18.10
C LEU A 3 -11.43 -16.05 18.67
N VAL A 4 -12.71 -16.09 18.30
CA VAL A 4 -13.62 -17.12 18.84
C VAL A 4 -13.39 -18.46 18.14
N GLY A 5 -13.14 -18.46 16.82
CA GLY A 5 -12.91 -19.69 16.07
C GLY A 5 -11.61 -20.40 16.46
N LYS A 6 -10.46 -19.76 16.20
CA LYS A 6 -9.13 -20.36 16.35
C LYS A 6 -8.70 -20.45 17.82
N VAL A 7 -8.90 -19.38 18.59
CA VAL A 7 -8.34 -19.30 19.97
C VAL A 7 -9.27 -19.91 21.02
N GLU A 8 -10.58 -19.67 20.94
CA GLU A 8 -11.53 -20.15 21.97
C GLU A 8 -12.12 -21.53 21.64
N ALA A 9 -12.60 -21.72 20.41
CA ALA A 9 -13.28 -22.95 19.99
C ALA A 9 -12.34 -24.00 19.41
N GLY A 10 -11.13 -23.61 18.98
CA GLY A 10 -10.14 -24.52 18.39
C GLY A 10 -10.56 -25.11 17.04
N ILE A 11 -11.44 -24.42 16.31
CA ILE A 11 -11.81 -24.79 14.95
C ILE A 11 -10.85 -24.15 13.94
N PRO A 12 -10.70 -24.72 12.73
CA PRO A 12 -9.92 -24.12 11.67
C PRO A 12 -10.31 -22.66 11.39
N GLU A 13 -9.36 -21.91 10.84
CA GLU A 13 -9.63 -20.63 10.17
C GLU A 13 -10.61 -20.84 9.01
N ASP A 14 -11.47 -19.85 8.74
CA ASP A 14 -12.53 -19.90 7.72
C ASP A 14 -13.50 -21.09 7.79
N ASP A 15 -13.66 -21.70 8.97
CA ASP A 15 -14.56 -22.82 9.13
C ASP A 15 -16.03 -22.37 8.94
N PRO A 16 -16.82 -23.10 8.11
CA PRO A 16 -18.21 -22.73 7.81
C PRO A 16 -19.14 -22.80 9.03
N ARG A 17 -18.71 -23.35 10.16
CA ARG A 17 -19.49 -23.29 11.41
C ARG A 17 -19.42 -21.90 12.05
N ASN A 18 -18.43 -21.08 11.70
CA ASN A 18 -18.24 -19.77 12.31
C ASN A 18 -19.14 -18.71 11.63
N PRO A 19 -20.14 -18.13 12.33
CA PRO A 19 -21.05 -17.15 11.73
C PRO A 19 -20.35 -15.88 11.20
N ALA A 20 -19.12 -15.60 11.66
CA ALA A 20 -18.38 -14.43 11.22
C ALA A 20 -17.56 -14.64 9.93
N VAL A 21 -17.48 -15.86 9.38
CA VAL A 21 -16.59 -16.16 8.22
C VAL A 21 -17.01 -15.43 6.95
N ILE A 22 -18.33 -15.33 6.70
CA ILE A 22 -18.85 -14.61 5.52
C ILE A 22 -18.55 -13.12 5.63
N ALA A 23 -18.70 -12.54 6.83
CA ALA A 23 -18.35 -11.15 7.06
C ALA A 23 -16.85 -10.88 6.93
N ASP A 24 -15.98 -11.84 7.29
CA ASP A 24 -14.53 -11.79 7.03
C ASP A 24 -14.25 -11.67 5.53
N ASN A 25 -14.72 -12.65 4.76
CA ASN A 25 -14.44 -12.74 3.32
C ASN A 25 -15.04 -11.56 2.55
N VAL A 26 -16.23 -11.09 2.94
CA VAL A 26 -16.82 -9.84 2.43
C VAL A 26 -15.96 -8.63 2.81
N GLY A 27 -15.41 -8.61 4.03
CA GLY A 27 -14.51 -7.59 4.53
C GLY A 27 -13.29 -7.38 3.64
N ASP A 28 -12.65 -8.44 3.16
CA ASP A 28 -11.48 -8.34 2.28
C ASP A 28 -11.82 -7.66 0.94
N ASN A 29 -13.00 -7.95 0.39
CA ASN A 29 -13.46 -7.31 -0.83
C ASN A 29 -13.81 -5.82 -0.62
N VAL A 30 -14.46 -5.50 0.51
CA VAL A 30 -14.91 -4.13 0.81
C VAL A 30 -13.73 -3.23 1.22
N GLY A 31 -12.88 -3.71 2.12
CA GLY A 31 -11.74 -2.97 2.64
C GLY A 31 -10.54 -3.07 1.70
N ASP A 32 -10.05 -4.28 1.52
CA ASP A 32 -8.72 -4.52 0.96
C ASP A 32 -8.70 -4.50 -0.58
N VAL A 33 -9.86 -4.60 -1.24
CA VAL A 33 -9.99 -4.36 -2.69
C VAL A 33 -10.57 -2.97 -2.97
N ALA A 34 -11.81 -2.70 -2.55
CA ALA A 34 -12.48 -1.45 -2.93
C ALA A 34 -11.86 -0.21 -2.24
N GLY A 35 -11.58 -0.29 -0.94
CA GLY A 35 -10.93 0.78 -0.18
C GLY A 35 -9.52 1.07 -0.71
N MET A 36 -8.71 0.02 -0.89
CA MET A 36 -7.35 0.13 -1.42
C MET A 36 -7.31 0.66 -2.85
N GLY A 37 -8.23 0.23 -3.72
CA GLY A 37 -8.37 0.78 -5.07
C GLY A 37 -8.69 2.28 -5.08
N GLY A 38 -9.54 2.74 -4.15
CA GLY A 38 -9.85 4.17 -3.97
C GLY A 38 -8.64 4.98 -3.46
N ASP A 39 -7.90 4.45 -2.49
CA ASP A 39 -6.69 5.06 -1.93
C ASP A 39 -5.61 5.30 -3.00
N LEU A 40 -5.28 4.26 -3.76
CA LEU A 40 -4.26 4.33 -4.79
C LEU A 40 -4.70 5.15 -6.01
N TYR A 41 -5.99 5.17 -6.34
CA TYR A 41 -6.54 6.07 -7.35
C TYR A 41 -6.35 7.54 -6.96
N GLU A 42 -6.67 7.90 -5.72
CA GLU A 42 -6.48 9.27 -5.21
C GLU A 42 -5.00 9.66 -5.24
N SER A 43 -4.12 8.78 -4.76
CA SER A 43 -2.67 9.01 -4.77
C SER A 43 -2.13 9.27 -6.20
N TYR A 44 -2.59 8.48 -7.18
CA TYR A 44 -2.19 8.61 -8.58
C TYR A 44 -2.63 9.92 -9.20
N VAL A 45 -3.92 10.23 -9.08
CA VAL A 45 -4.51 11.45 -9.64
C VAL A 45 -3.95 12.68 -8.92
N GLY A 46 -3.81 12.61 -7.59
CA GLY A 46 -3.24 13.65 -6.75
C GLY A 46 -1.80 14.01 -7.17
N ALA A 47 -0.94 13.02 -7.38
CA ALA A 47 0.43 13.26 -7.84
C ALA A 47 0.48 13.93 -9.22
N ILE A 48 -0.36 13.49 -10.17
CA ILE A 48 -0.44 14.08 -11.52
C ILE A 48 -0.91 15.53 -11.45
N ILE A 49 -2.03 15.79 -10.77
CA ILE A 49 -2.64 17.13 -10.67
C ILE A 49 -1.71 18.09 -9.92
N ALA A 50 -1.11 17.65 -8.81
CA ALA A 50 -0.18 18.47 -8.04
C ALA A 50 1.04 18.87 -8.89
N THR A 51 1.56 17.94 -9.70
CA THR A 51 2.69 18.21 -10.61
C THR A 51 2.30 19.16 -11.73
N MET A 52 1.11 19.00 -12.31
CA MET A 52 0.57 19.92 -13.31
C MET A 52 0.44 21.34 -12.78
N ALA A 53 0.00 21.51 -11.52
CA ALA A 53 -0.14 22.82 -10.89
C ALA A 53 1.22 23.55 -10.75
N LEU A 54 2.32 22.81 -10.58
CA LEU A 54 3.67 23.38 -10.50
C LEU A 54 4.32 23.69 -11.86
N ALA A 55 3.76 23.21 -12.97
CA ALA A 55 4.33 23.42 -14.31
C ALA A 55 4.49 24.92 -14.62
N SER A 56 3.44 25.71 -14.37
CA SER A 56 3.47 27.16 -14.61
C SER A 56 4.51 27.88 -13.74
N SER A 57 4.67 27.50 -12.48
CA SER A 57 5.68 28.09 -11.58
C SER A 57 7.11 27.70 -11.98
N ALA A 58 7.29 26.57 -12.64
CA ALA A 58 8.58 26.13 -13.16
C ALA A 58 8.96 26.80 -14.50
N GLY A 59 8.16 27.76 -14.99
CA GLY A 59 8.36 28.39 -16.29
C GLY A 59 8.05 27.46 -17.47
N LEU A 60 7.45 26.30 -17.21
CA LEU A 60 6.99 25.36 -18.23
C LEU A 60 5.59 25.77 -18.66
N LYS A 61 5.33 25.76 -19.97
CA LYS A 61 4.02 26.12 -20.52
C LYS A 61 3.13 24.87 -20.54
N THR A 62 2.44 24.61 -21.64
CA THR A 62 1.52 23.47 -21.77
C THR A 62 2.26 22.13 -21.68
N GLU A 63 3.53 22.11 -22.08
CA GLU A 63 4.40 20.94 -22.12
C GLU A 63 4.64 20.36 -20.71
N GLY A 64 4.82 21.20 -19.69
CA GLY A 64 4.97 20.75 -18.29
C GLY A 64 3.67 20.23 -17.69
N ILE A 65 2.51 20.62 -18.21
CA ILE A 65 1.22 20.07 -17.80
C ILE A 65 1.01 18.69 -18.46
N LEU A 66 1.37 18.57 -19.74
CA LEU A 66 1.20 17.33 -20.50
C LEU A 66 2.18 16.23 -20.09
N PHE A 67 3.40 16.58 -19.67
CA PHE A 67 4.44 15.62 -19.34
C PHE A 67 4.04 14.55 -18.30
N PRO A 68 3.53 14.90 -17.09
CA PRO A 68 3.10 13.90 -16.13
C PRO A 68 1.92 13.05 -16.62
N MET A 69 1.01 13.63 -17.42
CA MET A 69 -0.11 12.89 -18.01
C MET A 69 0.36 11.83 -19.03
N LEU A 70 1.31 12.19 -19.90
CA LEU A 70 1.87 11.27 -20.89
C LEU A 70 2.66 10.14 -20.23
N LEU A 71 3.47 10.45 -19.21
CA LEU A 71 4.16 9.44 -18.42
C LEU A 71 3.20 8.44 -17.80
N SER A 72 2.14 8.94 -17.17
CA SER A 72 1.07 8.15 -16.58
C SER A 72 0.35 7.28 -17.62
N GLY A 73 0.00 7.83 -18.78
CA GLY A 73 -0.62 7.08 -19.88
C GLY A 73 0.26 5.97 -20.44
N ILE A 74 1.56 6.22 -20.60
CA ILE A 74 2.53 5.20 -21.00
C ILE A 74 2.68 4.13 -19.92
N GLY A 75 2.68 4.53 -18.65
CA GLY A 75 2.71 3.61 -17.52
C GLY A 75 1.49 2.69 -17.46
N ILE A 76 0.30 3.16 -17.83
CA ILE A 76 -0.90 2.33 -18.00
C ILE A 76 -0.68 1.29 -19.11
N ILE A 77 -0.21 1.70 -20.28
CA ILE A 77 0.09 0.79 -21.40
C ILE A 77 1.16 -0.24 -20.98
N GLY A 78 2.21 0.21 -20.31
CA GLY A 78 3.28 -0.63 -19.77
C GLY A 78 2.76 -1.64 -18.74
N SER A 79 1.80 -1.23 -17.91
CA SER A 79 1.15 -2.11 -16.94
C SER A 79 0.26 -3.17 -17.60
N ILE A 80 -0.51 -2.79 -18.62
CA ILE A 80 -1.32 -3.73 -19.42
C ILE A 80 -0.42 -4.77 -20.08
N ILE A 81 0.63 -4.34 -20.78
CA ILE A 81 1.56 -5.28 -21.44
C ILE A 81 2.32 -6.12 -20.40
N GLY A 82 2.77 -5.48 -19.31
CA GLY A 82 3.49 -6.13 -18.21
C GLY A 82 2.68 -7.24 -17.55
N SER A 83 1.35 -7.09 -17.45
CA SER A 83 0.48 -8.12 -16.90
C SER A 83 0.57 -9.46 -17.66
N PHE A 84 0.70 -9.42 -19.00
CA PHE A 84 0.86 -10.63 -19.82
C PHE A 84 2.22 -11.33 -19.65
N LEU A 85 3.19 -10.65 -19.03
CA LEU A 85 4.52 -11.17 -18.71
C LEU A 85 4.57 -11.87 -17.34
N VAL A 86 3.57 -11.64 -16.48
CA VAL A 86 3.43 -12.32 -15.19
C VAL A 86 2.95 -13.74 -15.45
N ARG A 87 3.87 -14.70 -15.36
CA ARG A 87 3.61 -16.13 -15.56
C ARG A 87 4.33 -16.94 -14.48
N THR A 88 3.60 -17.85 -13.85
CA THR A 88 4.08 -18.73 -12.79
C THR A 88 3.89 -20.19 -13.23
N GLY A 89 4.68 -21.10 -12.68
CA GLY A 89 4.45 -22.55 -12.82
C GLY A 89 3.41 -23.05 -11.81
N GLU A 90 3.20 -24.36 -11.78
CA GLU A 90 2.27 -25.02 -10.84
C GLU A 90 2.76 -25.05 -9.38
N GLN A 91 4.06 -24.79 -9.15
CA GLN A 91 4.63 -24.76 -7.81
C GLN A 91 4.51 -23.35 -7.20
N ALA A 92 3.89 -23.28 -6.02
CA ALA A 92 3.71 -22.05 -5.24
C ALA A 92 4.98 -21.69 -4.43
N ASP A 93 6.13 -21.61 -5.10
CA ASP A 93 7.34 -21.08 -4.47
C ASP A 93 7.24 -19.54 -4.36
N GLN A 94 7.28 -19.01 -3.13
CA GLN A 94 7.13 -17.57 -2.87
C GLN A 94 8.14 -16.73 -3.66
N ALA A 95 9.40 -17.18 -3.77
CA ALA A 95 10.43 -16.45 -4.51
C ALA A 95 10.11 -16.41 -6.01
N ALA A 96 9.66 -17.52 -6.59
CA ALA A 96 9.22 -17.59 -7.99
C ALA A 96 8.00 -16.69 -8.26
N LEU A 97 7.02 -16.66 -7.35
CA LEU A 97 5.82 -15.83 -7.48
C LEU A 97 6.15 -14.33 -7.39
N LEU A 98 6.94 -13.91 -6.40
CA LEU A 98 7.45 -12.54 -6.28
C LEU A 98 8.23 -12.13 -7.53
N PHE A 99 9.09 -13.02 -8.03
CA PHE A 99 9.87 -12.75 -9.22
C PHE A 99 8.99 -12.58 -10.48
N ALA A 100 7.93 -13.38 -10.61
CA ALA A 100 6.98 -13.25 -11.71
C ALA A 100 6.27 -11.89 -11.69
N ILE A 101 5.80 -11.46 -10.52
CA ILE A 101 5.19 -10.15 -10.29
C ILE A 101 6.18 -9.02 -10.63
N ARG A 102 7.40 -9.10 -10.08
CA ARG A 102 8.46 -8.09 -10.29
C ARG A 102 8.83 -7.92 -11.75
N ARG A 103 8.81 -9.00 -12.53
CA ARG A 103 9.08 -8.94 -13.98
C ARG A 103 8.11 -8.01 -14.71
N GLY A 104 6.83 -8.04 -14.36
CA GLY A 104 5.81 -7.14 -14.89
C GLY A 104 6.08 -5.68 -14.49
N VAL A 105 6.39 -5.45 -13.21
CA VAL A 105 6.72 -4.12 -12.67
C VAL A 105 7.97 -3.53 -13.31
N TRP A 106 9.04 -4.33 -13.46
CA TRP A 106 10.30 -3.89 -14.08
C TRP A 106 10.15 -3.61 -15.56
N PHE A 107 9.36 -4.42 -16.28
CA PHE A 107 9.04 -4.14 -17.68
C PHE A 107 8.31 -2.81 -17.83
N SER A 108 7.27 -2.58 -17.02
CA SER A 108 6.52 -1.31 -17.03
C SER A 108 7.44 -0.13 -16.65
N SER A 109 8.29 -0.30 -15.62
CA SER A 109 9.26 0.70 -15.18
C SER A 109 10.28 1.04 -16.28
N LEU A 110 10.75 0.04 -17.02
CA LEU A 110 11.69 0.24 -18.14
C LEU A 110 11.03 1.03 -19.27
N LEU A 111 9.78 0.71 -19.61
CA LEU A 111 9.03 1.44 -20.64
C LEU A 111 8.83 2.91 -20.25
N VAL A 112 8.46 3.16 -18.99
CA VAL A 112 8.34 4.52 -18.45
C VAL A 112 9.70 5.23 -18.48
N ALA A 113 10.79 4.59 -18.07
CA ALA A 113 12.12 5.19 -18.07
C ALA A 113 12.57 5.60 -19.48
N ILE A 114 12.45 4.71 -20.46
CA ILE A 114 12.78 5.01 -21.87
C ILE A 114 11.94 6.20 -22.36
N SER A 115 10.64 6.17 -22.09
CA SER A 115 9.72 7.22 -22.52
C SER A 115 10.02 8.55 -21.83
N ALA A 116 10.36 8.53 -20.54
CA ALA A 116 10.74 9.70 -19.78
C ALA A 116 11.97 10.38 -20.38
N TYR A 117 12.97 9.63 -20.85
CA TYR A 117 14.15 10.20 -21.50
C TYR A 117 13.78 10.96 -22.78
N PHE A 118 13.00 10.33 -23.66
CA PHE A 118 12.58 10.95 -24.92
C PHE A 118 11.63 12.13 -24.72
N LEU A 119 10.63 12.00 -23.83
CA LEU A 119 9.70 13.07 -23.50
C LEU A 119 10.42 14.25 -22.84
N SER A 120 11.36 13.99 -21.93
CA SER A 120 12.14 15.04 -21.26
C SER A 120 12.92 15.89 -22.27
N GLY A 121 13.62 15.24 -23.22
CA GLY A 121 14.37 15.95 -24.27
C GLY A 121 13.49 16.65 -25.31
N HIS A 122 12.45 16.00 -25.83
CA HIS A 122 11.67 16.53 -26.97
C HIS A 122 10.51 17.44 -26.54
N LEU A 123 9.83 17.12 -25.42
CA LEU A 123 8.68 17.88 -24.95
C LEU A 123 9.11 19.03 -24.03
N LEU A 124 10.02 18.77 -23.08
CA LEU A 124 10.48 19.80 -22.13
C LEU A 124 11.75 20.53 -22.59
N GLY A 125 12.40 20.06 -23.66
CA GLY A 125 13.59 20.68 -24.25
C GLY A 125 14.88 20.46 -23.45
N ASP A 126 14.84 19.69 -22.36
CA ASP A 126 15.97 19.47 -21.47
C ASP A 126 15.88 18.08 -20.85
N THR A 127 16.89 17.24 -21.08
CA THR A 127 16.89 15.86 -20.60
C THR A 127 16.96 15.75 -19.07
N LYS A 128 17.29 16.82 -18.33
CA LYS A 128 17.40 16.77 -16.87
C LYS A 128 16.14 16.26 -16.15
N PHE A 129 14.94 16.49 -16.71
CA PHE A 129 13.68 16.04 -16.12
C PHE A 129 13.50 14.50 -16.15
N PHE A 130 14.36 13.78 -16.87
CA PHE A 130 14.43 12.33 -16.85
C PHE A 130 14.90 11.81 -15.48
N TYR A 131 15.89 12.46 -14.87
CA TYR A 131 16.51 11.95 -13.65
C TYR A 131 15.55 11.92 -12.45
N PRO A 132 14.71 12.95 -12.20
CA PRO A 132 13.71 12.87 -11.13
C PRO A 132 12.66 11.77 -11.36
N VAL A 133 12.24 11.52 -12.60
CA VAL A 133 11.32 10.40 -12.91
C VAL A 133 11.99 9.06 -12.58
N MET A 134 13.26 8.90 -12.95
CA MET A 134 14.04 7.71 -12.60
C MET A 134 14.22 7.56 -11.09
N LEU A 135 14.48 8.65 -10.37
CA LEU A 135 14.57 8.64 -8.91
C LEU A 135 13.26 8.17 -8.28
N GLY A 136 12.11 8.64 -8.78
CA GLY A 136 10.78 8.18 -8.35
C GLY A 136 10.57 6.67 -8.52
N LEU A 137 10.88 6.15 -9.70
CA LEU A 137 10.80 4.72 -10.01
C LEU A 137 11.72 3.89 -9.10
N LEU A 138 12.97 4.33 -8.90
CA LEU A 138 13.94 3.66 -8.02
C LEU A 138 13.50 3.73 -6.55
N ALA A 139 12.99 4.87 -6.10
CA ALA A 139 12.48 5.07 -4.75
C ALA A 139 11.29 4.14 -4.47
N GLY A 140 10.34 4.03 -5.40
CA GLY A 140 9.23 3.08 -5.27
C GLY A 140 9.71 1.65 -5.10
N ASN A 141 10.61 1.19 -5.98
CA ASN A 141 11.20 -0.15 -5.87
C ASN A 141 11.92 -0.36 -4.52
N ALA A 142 12.72 0.61 -4.08
CA ALA A 142 13.46 0.55 -2.83
C ALA A 142 12.53 0.49 -1.60
N ILE A 143 11.43 1.25 -1.62
CA ILE A 143 10.40 1.20 -0.58
C ILE A 143 9.73 -0.17 -0.57
N GLY A 144 9.38 -0.72 -1.74
CA GLY A 144 8.81 -2.06 -1.83
C GLY A 144 9.72 -3.15 -1.29
N PHE A 145 11.02 -3.12 -1.63
CA PHE A 145 12.00 -4.03 -1.03
C PHE A 145 12.11 -3.86 0.49
N SER A 146 12.06 -2.62 0.98
CA SER A 146 12.06 -2.36 2.42
C SER A 146 10.82 -2.96 3.08
N SER A 147 9.62 -2.72 2.55
CA SER A 147 8.38 -3.30 3.07
C SER A 147 8.47 -4.82 3.11
N GLU A 148 8.85 -5.47 2.00
CA GLU A 148 9.01 -6.92 1.92
C GLU A 148 9.97 -7.47 2.99
N TYR A 149 11.12 -6.82 3.20
CA TYR A 149 12.10 -7.26 4.21
C TYR A 149 11.53 -7.30 5.64
N PHE A 150 10.61 -6.38 5.95
CA PHE A 150 10.00 -6.28 7.28
C PHE A 150 8.71 -7.09 7.44
N THR A 151 8.09 -7.56 6.34
CA THR A 151 6.80 -8.26 6.39
C THR A 151 6.85 -9.72 5.93
N SER A 152 7.76 -10.10 5.03
CA SER A 152 7.87 -11.51 4.60
C SER A 152 8.51 -12.39 5.68
N ASP A 153 7.94 -13.58 5.86
CA ASP A 153 8.41 -14.65 6.75
C ASP A 153 9.76 -15.26 6.34
N ALA A 154 10.22 -14.99 5.11
CA ALA A 154 11.56 -15.35 4.65
C ALA A 154 12.66 -14.57 5.39
N TYR A 155 12.34 -13.39 5.96
CA TYR A 155 13.34 -12.49 6.55
C TYR A 155 13.38 -12.53 8.08
N ARG A 156 14.46 -11.98 8.64
CA ARG A 156 14.72 -11.98 10.09
C ARG A 156 13.69 -11.18 10.90
N PRO A 157 13.20 -10.00 10.46
CA PRO A 157 12.26 -9.21 11.26
C PRO A 157 10.97 -10.00 11.58
N THR A 158 10.30 -10.54 10.57
CA THR A 158 9.07 -11.33 10.76
C THR A 158 9.32 -12.60 11.56
N ARG A 159 10.40 -13.33 11.27
CA ARG A 159 10.79 -14.51 12.06
C ARG A 159 11.04 -14.19 13.53
N SER A 160 11.60 -13.01 13.83
CA SER A 160 11.79 -12.59 15.23
C SER A 160 10.46 -12.36 15.98
N VAL A 161 9.43 -11.88 15.28
CA VAL A 161 8.08 -11.74 15.84
C VAL A 161 7.48 -13.13 16.10
N ALA A 162 7.59 -14.03 15.12
CA ALA A 162 7.13 -15.41 15.28
C ALA A 162 7.85 -16.14 16.44
N ASP A 163 9.17 -16.01 16.54
CA ASP A 163 9.96 -16.61 17.63
C ASP A 163 9.57 -16.10 19.02
N SER A 164 9.14 -14.83 19.11
CA SER A 164 8.68 -14.24 20.38
C SER A 164 7.34 -14.82 20.88
N SER A 165 6.61 -15.58 20.06
CA SER A 165 5.40 -16.30 20.47
C SER A 165 5.68 -17.38 21.52
N ARG A 166 6.92 -17.89 21.58
CA ARG A 166 7.35 -18.89 22.57
C ARG A 166 7.20 -18.41 24.02
N THR A 167 7.19 -17.10 24.25
CA THR A 167 7.06 -16.50 25.58
C THR A 167 5.68 -15.86 25.82
N GLY A 168 4.74 -16.02 24.88
CA GLY A 168 3.34 -15.64 25.01
C GLY A 168 2.92 -14.42 24.18
N PRO A 169 1.61 -14.05 24.20
CA PRO A 169 1.08 -12.99 23.33
C PRO A 169 1.66 -11.60 23.60
N ALA A 170 2.00 -11.29 24.85
CA ALA A 170 2.55 -9.98 25.22
C ALA A 170 3.90 -9.70 24.52
N THR A 171 4.77 -10.71 24.44
CA THR A 171 6.08 -10.57 23.76
C THR A 171 5.93 -10.44 22.26
N VAL A 172 4.92 -11.10 21.66
CA VAL A 172 4.56 -10.93 20.23
C VAL A 172 4.17 -9.50 19.92
N ILE A 173 3.30 -8.91 20.75
CA ILE A 173 2.85 -7.51 20.56
C ILE A 173 4.04 -6.55 20.70
N LEU A 174 4.87 -6.71 21.74
CA LEU A 174 6.04 -5.85 21.96
C LEU A 174 7.06 -5.96 20.82
N GLN A 175 7.35 -7.18 20.36
CA GLN A 175 8.29 -7.42 19.27
C GLN A 175 7.75 -6.87 17.95
N GLY A 176 6.46 -7.09 17.64
CA GLY A 176 5.80 -6.57 16.45
C GLY A 176 5.79 -5.04 16.40
N LEU A 177 5.42 -4.38 17.51
CA LEU A 177 5.48 -2.92 17.62
C LEU A 177 6.90 -2.38 17.43
N GLY A 178 7.90 -3.03 18.04
CA GLY A 178 9.31 -2.65 17.88
C GLY A 178 9.78 -2.76 16.43
N VAL A 179 9.48 -3.87 15.76
CA VAL A 179 9.80 -4.09 14.34
C VAL A 179 9.10 -3.05 13.47
N GLY A 180 7.82 -2.76 13.71
CA GLY A 180 7.05 -1.76 12.98
C GLY A 180 7.60 -0.34 13.14
N MET A 181 8.08 0.04 14.33
CA MET A 181 8.73 1.35 14.53
C MET A 181 10.03 1.45 13.73
N ILE A 182 10.84 0.38 13.72
CA ILE A 182 12.11 0.34 12.98
C ILE A 182 11.86 0.38 11.46
N SER A 183 10.82 -0.29 10.97
CA SER A 183 10.53 -0.38 9.54
C SER A 183 10.20 0.96 8.89
N THR A 184 9.82 1.98 9.67
CA THR A 184 9.56 3.33 9.18
C THR A 184 10.82 4.06 8.69
N PHE A 185 12.00 3.72 9.23
CA PHE A 185 13.21 4.51 9.02
C PHE A 185 13.75 4.44 7.58
N PRO A 186 13.89 3.26 6.94
CA PRO A 186 14.41 3.20 5.57
C PRO A 186 13.52 3.91 4.54
N PRO A 187 12.18 3.75 4.52
CA PRO A 187 11.30 4.50 3.62
C PRO A 187 11.43 6.02 3.79
N VAL A 188 11.50 6.52 5.02
CA VAL A 188 11.69 7.96 5.28
C VAL A 188 13.01 8.47 4.70
N LEU A 189 14.11 7.72 4.86
CA LEU A 189 15.39 8.08 4.25
C LEU A 189 15.31 8.09 2.72
N ILE A 190 14.64 7.10 2.12
CA ILE A 190 14.48 7.01 0.66
C ILE A 190 13.70 8.22 0.14
N VAL A 191 12.58 8.57 0.77
CA VAL A 191 11.78 9.74 0.40
C VAL A 191 12.59 11.04 0.58
N ALA A 192 13.29 11.21 1.72
CA ALA A 192 14.08 12.41 1.98
C ALA A 192 15.20 12.60 0.94
N MET A 193 15.92 11.53 0.62
CA MET A 193 16.95 11.57 -0.44
C MET A 193 16.34 11.88 -1.81
N THR A 194 15.17 11.30 -2.12
CA THR A 194 14.45 11.56 -3.38
C THR A 194 14.08 13.04 -3.48
N ILE A 195 13.53 13.64 -2.42
CA ILE A 195 13.18 15.07 -2.36
C ILE A 195 14.41 15.93 -2.62
N ILE A 196 15.50 15.69 -1.88
CA ILE A 196 16.72 16.51 -1.98
C ILE A 196 17.30 16.43 -3.39
N ILE A 197 17.47 15.23 -3.94
CA ILE A 197 18.10 15.04 -5.24
C ILE A 197 17.19 15.59 -6.35
N ALA A 198 15.88 15.32 -6.31
CA ALA A 198 14.93 15.83 -7.30
C ALA A 198 14.86 17.36 -7.30
N GLN A 199 14.87 17.98 -6.11
CA GLN A 199 14.89 19.43 -5.94
C GLN A 199 16.15 20.06 -6.53
N VAL A 200 17.32 19.46 -6.34
CA VAL A 200 18.59 19.98 -6.89
C VAL A 200 18.61 19.90 -8.42
N ILE A 201 18.03 18.85 -9.00
CA ILE A 201 18.07 18.63 -10.46
C ILE A 201 17.02 19.49 -11.19
N SER A 202 15.80 19.60 -10.66
CA SER A 202 14.67 20.20 -11.40
C SER A 202 13.72 21.02 -10.52
N GLY A 203 14.16 21.45 -9.34
CA GLY A 203 13.35 22.23 -8.41
C GLY A 203 12.10 21.50 -7.95
N LEU A 204 11.09 22.28 -7.54
CA LEU A 204 9.84 21.75 -6.99
C LEU A 204 9.08 20.87 -8.00
N TYR A 205 9.18 21.21 -9.28
CA TYR A 205 8.61 20.39 -10.36
C TYR A 205 9.31 19.03 -10.47
N GLY A 206 10.62 18.97 -10.18
CA GLY A 206 11.39 17.73 -10.05
C GLY A 206 10.80 16.77 -8.99
N ILE A 207 10.41 17.29 -7.83
CA ILE A 207 9.75 16.49 -6.78
C ILE A 207 8.41 15.94 -7.29
N GLY A 208 7.64 16.78 -8.00
CA GLY A 208 6.36 16.39 -8.61
C GLY A 208 6.50 15.23 -9.59
N ILE A 209 7.37 15.37 -10.59
CA ILE A 209 7.57 14.30 -11.58
C ILE A 209 8.26 13.07 -10.97
N ALA A 210 8.97 13.19 -9.85
CA ALA A 210 9.44 12.03 -9.08
C ALA A 210 8.27 11.27 -8.41
N ALA A 211 7.30 12.00 -7.84
CA ALA A 211 6.07 11.38 -7.32
C ALA A 211 5.30 10.66 -8.43
N VAL A 212 5.14 11.31 -9.60
CA VAL A 212 4.51 10.70 -10.78
C VAL A 212 5.32 9.50 -11.28
N GLY A 213 6.66 9.58 -11.28
CA GLY A 213 7.53 8.47 -11.63
C GLY A 213 7.30 7.25 -10.74
N MET A 214 7.22 7.45 -9.42
CA MET A 214 6.93 6.38 -8.45
C MET A 214 5.59 5.69 -8.71
N LEU A 215 4.56 6.44 -9.08
CA LEU A 215 3.21 5.92 -9.33
C LEU A 215 2.91 5.60 -10.79
N SER A 216 3.84 5.85 -11.72
CA SER A 216 3.63 5.62 -13.15
C SER A 216 3.33 4.15 -13.47
N THR A 217 3.87 3.21 -12.71
CA THR A 217 3.62 1.78 -12.84
C THR A 217 2.50 1.28 -11.93
N LEU A 218 1.67 2.18 -11.39
CA LEU A 218 0.65 1.81 -10.41
C LEU A 218 -0.29 0.71 -10.93
N GLY A 219 -0.66 0.69 -12.22
CA GLY A 219 -1.58 -0.31 -12.74
C GLY A 219 -1.14 -1.75 -12.48
N ILE A 220 0.15 -2.06 -12.67
CA ILE A 220 0.69 -3.39 -12.39
C ILE A 220 0.98 -3.59 -10.91
N THR A 221 1.41 -2.56 -10.18
CA THR A 221 1.63 -2.65 -8.73
C THR A 221 0.31 -2.88 -7.97
N LEU A 222 -0.76 -2.19 -8.35
CA LEU A 222 -2.11 -2.34 -7.80
C LEU A 222 -2.66 -3.74 -8.08
N ALA A 223 -2.43 -4.30 -9.28
CA ALA A 223 -2.82 -5.67 -9.58
C ALA A 223 -2.16 -6.69 -8.64
N THR A 224 -0.95 -6.40 -8.15
CA THR A 224 -0.21 -7.29 -7.24
C THR A 224 -0.61 -7.12 -5.79
N ASP A 225 -1.12 -5.94 -5.43
CA ASP A 225 -1.76 -5.69 -4.13
C ASP A 225 -3.13 -6.39 -4.08
N ALA A 226 -3.96 -6.19 -5.11
CA ALA A 226 -5.30 -6.80 -5.22
C ALA A 226 -5.28 -8.32 -5.38
N TYR A 227 -4.13 -8.90 -5.73
CA TYR A 227 -3.93 -10.34 -5.74
C TYR A 227 -4.09 -10.97 -4.34
N GLY A 228 -3.67 -10.27 -3.27
CA GLY A 228 -3.71 -10.81 -1.92
C GLY A 228 -5.13 -11.15 -1.44
N PRO A 229 -6.07 -10.19 -1.42
CA PRO A 229 -7.46 -10.45 -1.03
C PRO A 229 -8.15 -11.52 -1.87
N VAL A 230 -7.78 -11.64 -3.15
CA VAL A 230 -8.30 -12.71 -4.03
C VAL A 230 -7.78 -14.08 -3.60
N ALA A 231 -6.50 -14.18 -3.20
CA ALA A 231 -5.92 -15.41 -2.68
C ALA A 231 -6.51 -15.79 -1.30
N ASP A 232 -6.74 -14.80 -0.44
CA ASP A 232 -7.35 -14.97 0.87
C ASP A 232 -8.78 -15.54 0.74
N ASN A 233 -9.63 -14.89 -0.05
CA ASN A 233 -10.99 -15.37 -0.35
C ASN A 233 -10.99 -16.76 -1.03
N ALA A 234 -9.97 -17.08 -1.84
CA ALA A 234 -9.86 -18.42 -2.41
C ALA A 234 -9.59 -19.46 -1.32
N GLY A 235 -8.77 -19.13 -0.32
CA GLY A 235 -8.55 -19.95 0.87
C GLY A 235 -9.81 -20.13 1.70
N GLY A 236 -10.53 -19.04 1.98
CA GLY A 236 -11.80 -19.07 2.70
C GLY A 236 -12.84 -19.96 2.00
N ASN A 237 -13.01 -19.79 0.69
CA ASN A 237 -13.89 -20.64 -0.12
C ASN A 237 -13.45 -22.11 -0.12
N ALA A 238 -12.15 -22.40 -0.19
CA ALA A 238 -11.64 -23.77 -0.16
C ALA A 238 -11.97 -24.46 1.18
N GLN A 239 -11.85 -23.74 2.29
CA GLN A 239 -12.18 -24.24 3.61
C GLN A 239 -13.69 -24.45 3.78
N MET A 240 -14.50 -23.44 3.41
CA MET A 240 -15.96 -23.52 3.53
C MET A 240 -16.57 -24.61 2.64
N ALA A 241 -15.98 -24.88 1.48
CA ALA A 241 -16.41 -25.96 0.58
C ALA A 241 -15.88 -27.35 0.96
N GLY A 242 -15.06 -27.47 2.02
CA GLY A 242 -14.49 -28.75 2.46
C GLY A 242 -13.56 -29.38 1.42
N LEU A 243 -12.81 -28.56 0.66
CA LEU A 243 -11.86 -29.05 -0.33
C LEU A 243 -10.67 -29.75 0.35
N GLY A 244 -9.90 -30.51 -0.44
CA GLY A 244 -8.73 -31.24 0.06
C GLY A 244 -7.65 -30.31 0.64
N PRO A 245 -6.84 -30.80 1.61
CA PRO A 245 -5.84 -29.98 2.31
C PRO A 245 -4.78 -29.38 1.38
N GLU A 246 -4.49 -30.04 0.24
CA GLU A 246 -3.59 -29.51 -0.79
C GLU A 246 -4.07 -28.18 -1.37
N VAL A 247 -5.39 -27.97 -1.48
CA VAL A 247 -5.96 -26.71 -1.97
C VAL A 247 -5.72 -25.60 -0.95
N ARG A 248 -5.95 -25.88 0.34
CA ARG A 248 -5.71 -24.92 1.42
C ARG A 248 -4.23 -24.57 1.55
N GLU A 249 -3.34 -25.56 1.51
CA GLU A 249 -1.88 -25.34 1.56
C GLU A 249 -1.41 -24.46 0.41
N ARG A 250 -1.97 -24.64 -0.80
CA ARG A 250 -1.68 -23.76 -1.93
C ARG A 250 -2.20 -22.36 -1.69
N THR A 251 -3.47 -22.19 -1.29
CA THR A 251 -4.04 -20.86 -1.06
C THR A 251 -3.34 -20.12 0.08
N ASP A 252 -2.93 -20.81 1.15
CA ASP A 252 -2.17 -20.22 2.26
C ASP A 252 -0.81 -19.69 1.76
N GLY A 253 -0.15 -20.42 0.85
CA GLY A 253 1.08 -19.94 0.20
C GLY A 253 0.87 -18.71 -0.67
N LEU A 254 -0.28 -18.62 -1.35
CA LEU A 254 -0.67 -17.46 -2.16
C LEU A 254 -1.07 -16.26 -1.28
N ASP A 255 -1.74 -16.49 -0.16
CA ASP A 255 -2.14 -15.46 0.80
C ASP A 255 -0.93 -14.89 1.56
N ALA A 256 0.00 -15.73 2.03
CA ALA A 256 1.23 -15.26 2.66
C ALA A 256 2.03 -14.30 1.74
N LEU A 257 2.02 -14.60 0.43
CA LEU A 257 2.55 -13.69 -0.59
C LEU A 257 1.73 -12.40 -0.69
N GLY A 258 0.40 -12.51 -0.74
CA GLY A 258 -0.56 -11.40 -0.74
C GLY A 258 -0.34 -10.41 0.41
N ASN A 259 -0.14 -10.91 1.62
CA ASN A 259 0.16 -10.12 2.80
C ASN A 259 1.44 -9.26 2.63
N THR A 260 2.45 -9.80 1.94
CA THR A 260 3.69 -9.08 1.63
C THR A 260 3.50 -8.04 0.52
N THR A 261 2.71 -8.36 -0.52
CA THR A 261 2.44 -7.42 -1.61
C THR A 261 1.53 -6.28 -1.15
N ALA A 262 0.59 -6.53 -0.24
CA ALA A 262 -0.23 -5.50 0.39
C ALA A 262 0.60 -4.50 1.20
N ALA A 263 1.57 -4.99 1.99
CA ALA A 263 2.51 -4.12 2.70
C ALA A 263 3.39 -3.29 1.74
N THR A 264 3.76 -3.89 0.60
CA THR A 264 4.49 -3.20 -0.45
C THR A 264 3.63 -2.09 -1.07
N GLY A 265 2.39 -2.37 -1.44
CA GLY A 265 1.45 -1.38 -1.99
C GLY A 265 1.18 -0.22 -1.04
N LYS A 266 0.94 -0.49 0.25
CA LYS A 266 0.84 0.55 1.30
C LYS A 266 2.12 1.39 1.41
N GLY A 267 3.29 0.77 1.28
CA GLY A 267 4.58 1.48 1.24
C GLY A 267 4.67 2.46 0.06
N PHE A 268 4.26 2.04 -1.13
CA PHE A 268 4.18 2.90 -2.32
C PHE A 268 3.20 4.06 -2.11
N ALA A 269 2.01 3.79 -1.57
CA ALA A 269 1.02 4.82 -1.25
C ALA A 269 1.60 5.88 -0.32
N ILE A 270 2.20 5.47 0.81
CA ILE A 270 2.78 6.40 1.79
C ILE A 270 3.97 7.18 1.22
N GLY A 271 4.88 6.51 0.51
CA GLY A 271 6.04 7.14 -0.10
C GLY A 271 5.65 8.22 -1.12
N SER A 272 4.69 7.90 -1.98
CA SER A 272 4.18 8.83 -2.98
C SER A 272 3.33 9.94 -2.37
N ALA A 273 2.56 9.67 -1.31
CA ALA A 273 1.81 10.67 -0.57
C ALA A 273 2.75 11.70 0.08
N ALA A 274 3.90 11.28 0.63
CA ALA A 274 4.88 12.21 1.20
C ALA A 274 5.50 13.15 0.14
N LEU A 275 5.83 12.61 -1.04
CA LEU A 275 6.30 13.42 -2.17
C LEU A 275 5.21 14.37 -2.66
N THR A 276 3.99 13.85 -2.85
CA THR A 276 2.83 14.61 -3.32
C THR A 276 2.42 15.72 -2.35
N ALA A 277 2.44 15.45 -1.03
CA ALA A 277 2.18 16.46 -0.01
C ALA A 277 3.20 17.61 -0.07
N THR A 278 4.48 17.29 -0.29
CA THR A 278 5.52 18.32 -0.47
C THR A 278 5.22 19.21 -1.69
N VAL A 279 4.79 18.59 -2.78
CA VAL A 279 4.42 19.26 -4.04
C VAL A 279 3.17 20.11 -3.86
N LEU A 280 2.15 19.61 -3.15
CA LEU A 280 0.91 20.35 -2.85
C LEU A 280 1.16 21.55 -1.94
N ILE A 281 2.02 21.42 -0.92
CA ILE A 281 2.42 22.55 -0.05
C ILE A 281 3.10 23.63 -0.89
N ALA A 282 4.00 23.23 -1.79
CA ALA A 282 4.66 24.16 -2.71
C ALA A 282 3.65 24.83 -3.66
N ALA A 283 2.74 24.06 -4.26
CA ALA A 283 1.70 24.60 -5.14
C ALA A 283 0.77 25.56 -4.41
N TYR A 284 0.41 25.26 -3.16
CA TYR A 284 -0.38 26.14 -2.30
C TYR A 284 0.34 27.46 -2.00
N HIS A 285 1.62 27.38 -1.64
CA HIS A 285 2.47 28.56 -1.42
C HIS A 285 2.53 29.45 -2.66
N GLU A 286 2.84 28.86 -3.82
CA GLU A 286 2.88 29.58 -5.10
C GLU A 286 1.53 30.22 -5.44
N ARG A 287 0.43 29.50 -5.20
CA ARG A 287 -0.90 30.03 -5.50
C ARG A 287 -1.24 31.25 -4.66
N ILE A 288 -0.84 31.28 -3.38
CA ILE A 288 -1.02 32.45 -2.52
C ILE A 288 -0.24 33.65 -3.05
N ILE A 289 1.02 33.44 -3.48
CA ILE A 289 1.84 34.51 -4.05
C ILE A 289 1.20 35.06 -5.33
N GLN A 290 0.72 34.19 -6.22
CA GLN A 290 0.02 34.60 -7.45
C GLN A 290 -1.25 35.43 -7.19
N LEU A 291 -1.93 35.19 -6.06
CA LEU A 291 -3.09 35.96 -5.63
C LEU A 291 -2.72 37.29 -4.93
N GLY A 292 -1.43 37.64 -4.88
CA GLY A 292 -0.93 38.85 -4.22
C GLY A 292 -0.78 38.70 -2.70
N GLY A 293 -0.94 37.49 -2.17
CA GLY A 293 -0.72 37.18 -0.76
C GLY A 293 0.76 36.93 -0.44
N ARG A 294 1.06 36.83 0.86
CA ARG A 294 2.37 36.44 1.36
C ARG A 294 2.18 35.27 2.32
N LEU A 295 2.83 34.15 2.04
CA LEU A 295 2.92 33.00 2.93
C LEU A 295 4.39 32.83 3.35
N THR A 296 4.67 32.64 4.63
CA THR A 296 6.03 32.39 5.12
C THR A 296 6.01 31.12 5.94
N LEU A 297 6.55 30.04 5.38
CA LEU A 297 6.61 28.71 6.00
C LEU A 297 7.93 28.52 6.75
N THR A 298 8.24 29.44 7.67
CA THR A 298 9.44 29.34 8.51
C THR A 298 9.09 28.74 9.86
N LEU A 299 9.94 27.85 10.37
CA LEU A 299 9.83 27.32 11.73
C LEU A 299 10.03 28.39 12.80
N LEU A 300 10.46 29.60 12.45
CA LEU A 300 10.53 30.72 13.40
C LEU A 300 9.18 31.43 13.59
N ASP A 301 8.17 31.13 12.75
CA ASP A 301 6.82 31.66 12.92
C ASP A 301 6.04 30.75 13.88
N HIS A 302 5.60 31.31 15.00
CA HIS A 302 4.77 30.63 16.00
C HIS A 302 3.52 29.96 15.38
N LYS A 303 2.92 30.55 14.34
CA LYS A 303 1.75 29.95 13.66
C LYS A 303 2.13 28.65 12.95
N VAL A 304 3.31 28.59 12.36
CA VAL A 304 3.82 27.39 11.67
C VAL A 304 4.18 26.31 12.68
N ILE A 305 4.85 26.64 13.79
CA ILE A 305 5.17 25.66 14.85
C ILE A 305 3.89 25.07 15.44
N VAL A 306 2.91 25.92 15.80
CA VAL A 306 1.64 25.46 16.38
C VAL A 306 0.90 24.56 15.39
N GLY A 307 0.83 24.95 14.11
CA GLY A 307 0.25 24.13 13.05
C GLY A 307 0.98 22.79 12.87
N LEU A 308 2.31 22.77 12.94
CA LEU A 308 3.12 21.55 12.84
C LEU A 308 2.88 20.61 14.02
N LEU A 309 2.84 21.11 15.26
CA LEU A 309 2.59 20.30 16.45
C LEU A 309 1.18 19.70 16.45
N ILE A 310 0.15 20.50 16.11
CA ILE A 310 -1.22 20.00 15.97
C ILE A 310 -1.28 18.98 14.83
N GLY A 311 -0.72 19.30 13.67
CA GLY A 311 -0.67 18.42 12.50
C GLY A 311 0.01 17.09 12.79
N ALA A 312 1.12 17.07 13.54
CA ALA A 312 1.81 15.85 13.94
C ALA A 312 0.99 14.99 14.91
N ALA A 313 0.10 15.58 15.71
CA ALA A 313 -0.81 14.86 16.60
C ALA A 313 -2.05 14.30 15.89
N MET A 314 -2.44 14.86 14.74
CA MET A 314 -3.65 14.45 14.00
C MET A 314 -3.65 12.97 13.59
N PRO A 315 -2.56 12.37 13.05
CA PRO A 315 -2.52 10.94 12.76
C PRO A 315 -2.77 10.08 13.99
N PHE A 316 -2.20 10.43 15.15
CA PHE A 316 -2.43 9.68 16.39
C PHE A 316 -3.89 9.74 16.86
N LEU A 317 -4.50 10.94 16.78
CA LEU A 317 -5.90 11.11 17.11
C LEU A 317 -6.79 10.29 16.16
N PHE A 318 -6.52 10.34 14.87
CA PHE A 318 -7.25 9.58 13.85
C PHE A 318 -7.13 8.07 14.07
N CYS A 319 -5.91 7.56 14.30
CA CYS A 319 -5.68 6.15 14.63
C CYS A 319 -6.42 5.72 15.89
N ALA A 320 -6.44 6.54 16.95
CA ALA A 320 -7.17 6.23 18.18
C ALA A 320 -8.68 6.11 17.95
N LEU A 321 -9.26 6.99 17.13
CA LEU A 321 -10.69 6.94 16.78
C LEU A 321 -11.04 5.68 15.99
N ILE A 322 -10.22 5.31 15.00
CA ILE A 322 -10.40 4.09 14.21
C ILE A 322 -10.25 2.84 15.07
N LEU A 323 -9.18 2.73 15.86
CA LEU A 323 -8.95 1.59 16.75
C LEU A 323 -10.11 1.42 17.74
N GLY A 324 -10.63 2.52 18.27
CA GLY A 324 -11.81 2.50 19.13
C GLY A 324 -13.07 2.00 18.41
N ALA A 325 -13.27 2.37 17.14
CA ALA A 325 -14.40 1.91 16.34
C ALA A 325 -14.31 0.41 16.01
N VAL A 326 -13.13 -0.06 15.58
CA VAL A 326 -12.88 -1.48 15.31
C VAL A 326 -13.05 -2.31 16.59
N SER A 327 -12.49 -1.87 17.71
CA SER A 327 -12.58 -2.59 18.99
C SER A 327 -14.02 -2.77 19.47
N ARG A 328 -14.87 -1.73 19.37
CA ARG A 328 -16.30 -1.83 19.72
C ARG A 328 -17.03 -2.85 18.85
N THR A 329 -16.81 -2.80 17.54
CA THR A 329 -17.47 -3.68 16.56
C THR A 329 -17.00 -5.13 16.71
N ALA A 330 -15.69 -5.35 16.82
CA ALA A 330 -15.11 -6.67 17.05
C ALA A 330 -15.63 -7.31 18.36
N THR A 331 -15.81 -6.51 19.42
CA THR A 331 -16.39 -7.01 20.68
C THR A 331 -17.81 -7.52 20.50
N GLN A 332 -18.64 -6.83 19.70
CA GLN A 332 -20.01 -7.28 19.39
C GLN A 332 -19.99 -8.59 18.59
N ILE A 333 -19.15 -8.68 17.56
CA ILE A 333 -18.98 -9.91 16.76
C ILE A 333 -18.55 -11.08 17.65
N VAL A 334 -17.59 -10.87 18.55
CA VAL A 334 -17.14 -11.91 19.50
C VAL A 334 -18.29 -12.42 20.35
N PHE A 335 -19.12 -11.53 20.90
CA PHE A 335 -20.27 -11.95 21.69
C PHE A 335 -21.33 -12.69 20.88
N GLU A 336 -21.55 -12.28 19.64
CA GLU A 336 -22.51 -12.95 18.75
C GLU A 336 -22.04 -14.35 18.34
N VAL A 337 -20.78 -14.50 17.92
CA VAL A 337 -20.20 -15.82 17.60
C VAL A 337 -20.29 -16.75 18.82
N ARG A 338 -19.94 -16.25 20.02
CA ARG A 338 -20.08 -17.01 21.27
C ARG A 338 -21.53 -17.39 21.56
N ARG A 339 -22.48 -16.48 21.33
CA ARG A 339 -23.91 -16.74 21.53
C ARG A 339 -24.37 -17.88 20.62
N GLN A 340 -24.06 -17.81 19.32
CA GLN A 340 -24.47 -18.84 18.37
C GLN A 340 -23.84 -20.20 18.68
N PHE A 341 -22.53 -20.27 18.97
CA PHE A 341 -21.89 -21.53 19.37
C PHE A 341 -22.48 -22.15 20.64
N LYS A 342 -23.02 -21.33 21.54
CA LYS A 342 -23.64 -21.80 22.78
C LYS A 342 -25.11 -22.18 22.61
N GLU A 343 -25.88 -21.41 21.84
CA GLU A 343 -27.34 -21.50 21.79
C GLU A 343 -27.85 -22.37 20.62
N ILE A 344 -27.15 -22.40 19.48
CA ILE A 344 -27.55 -23.16 18.30
C ILE A 344 -27.07 -24.60 18.44
N LYS A 345 -28.01 -25.49 18.81
CA LYS A 345 -27.73 -26.92 18.97
C LYS A 345 -27.34 -27.55 17.63
N GLY A 346 -26.23 -28.27 17.59
CA GLY A 346 -25.75 -28.93 16.38
C GLY A 346 -24.76 -28.09 15.56
N LEU A 347 -24.56 -26.80 15.88
CA LEU A 347 -23.69 -25.92 15.10
C LEU A 347 -22.22 -26.37 15.16
N MET A 348 -21.69 -26.58 16.37
CA MET A 348 -20.31 -27.04 16.56
C MET A 348 -20.08 -28.45 15.99
N GLU A 349 -21.13 -29.28 15.97
CA GLU A 349 -21.12 -30.61 15.36
C GLU A 349 -21.29 -30.59 13.84
N GLY A 350 -21.48 -29.42 13.21
CA GLY A 350 -21.68 -29.28 11.76
C GLY A 350 -23.02 -29.80 11.26
N ARG A 351 -24.05 -29.82 12.11
CA ARG A 351 -25.41 -30.31 11.82
C ARG A 351 -26.46 -29.21 11.75
N ALA A 352 -26.08 -27.99 12.09
CA ALA A 352 -26.91 -26.79 11.97
C ALA A 352 -26.11 -25.71 11.26
N GLU A 353 -26.79 -24.90 10.46
CA GLU A 353 -26.20 -23.73 9.80
C GLU A 353 -26.07 -22.58 10.82
N PRO A 354 -24.96 -21.83 10.81
CA PRO A 354 -24.86 -20.58 11.54
C PRO A 354 -25.76 -19.50 10.91
N ASP A 355 -26.07 -18.48 11.70
CA ASP A 355 -26.69 -17.26 11.20
C ASP A 355 -25.60 -16.26 10.79
N TYR A 356 -25.42 -16.08 9.48
CA TYR A 356 -24.39 -15.20 8.93
C TYR A 356 -24.85 -13.73 8.79
N GLU A 357 -26.16 -13.45 8.86
CA GLU A 357 -26.77 -12.11 8.71
C GLU A 357 -26.78 -11.32 10.02
#